data_AF-A0A4D6DPW9-F1
#
_entry.id   AF-A0A4D6DPW9-F1
#
_cell.length_a   1.000
_cell.length_b   1.000
_cell.length_c   1.000
_cell.angle_alpha   90.00
_cell.angle_beta   90.00
_cell.angle_gamma   90.00
#
_symmetry.space_group_name_H-M   'P 1'
#
loop_
_entity.id
_entity.type
_entity.pdbx_description
1 polymer ?
#
loop_
_entity_poly.entity_id
_entity_poly.type
_entity_poly.pdbx_seq_one_letter_code
_entity_poly.pdbx_strand_id
1 'polypeptide(L)'
;DDFSHYGVDYAVEKYGGFAKAPANLEVVKDLATEVTLYALEQYESFPTLLEDHFGGSQRASVLAAASGLSTAIATGNSNAGLNGWYLSMLLHKEGWSRLGFYGYDLQDQCGSANTESIRADEGCVGELRGP
;
A
#
# COMPACT_ATOMS: atom_id res chain seq x y z
N ASP A 1 -4.72 10.15 7.60
CA ASP A 1 -4.99 9.47 8.89
C ASP A 1 -6.10 8.45 8.80
N ASP A 2 -7.29 8.84 8.35
CA ASP A 2 -8.48 7.98 8.28
C ASP A 2 -8.21 6.55 7.77
N PHE A 3 -7.70 6.42 6.54
CA PHE A 3 -7.45 5.10 5.94
C PHE A 3 -6.40 4.26 6.70
N SER A 4 -5.39 4.91 7.28
CA SER A 4 -4.36 4.23 8.07
C SER A 4 -4.93 3.75 9.39
N HIS A 5 -5.79 4.52 10.06
CA HIS A 5 -6.48 4.09 11.26
C HIS A 5 -7.40 2.91 10.98
N TYR A 6 -8.23 3.01 9.93
CA TYR A 6 -9.07 1.91 9.49
C TYR A 6 -8.27 0.61 9.26
N GLY A 7 -7.18 0.70 8.50
CA GLY A 7 -6.38 -0.49 8.18
C GLY A 7 -5.64 -1.08 9.38
N VAL A 8 -5.21 -0.24 10.32
CA VAL A 8 -4.61 -0.69 11.59
C VAL A 8 -5.66 -1.37 12.48
N ASP A 9 -6.86 -0.81 12.58
CA ASP A 9 -7.96 -1.39 13.36
C ASP A 9 -8.39 -2.75 12.78
N TYR A 10 -8.55 -2.84 11.45
CA TYR A 10 -8.81 -4.09 10.75
C TYR A 10 -7.73 -5.15 11.03
N ALA A 11 -6.46 -4.76 10.93
CA ALA A 11 -5.34 -5.65 11.19
C ALA A 11 -5.30 -6.13 12.65
N VAL A 12 -5.55 -5.25 13.61
CA VAL A 12 -5.56 -5.59 15.04
C VAL A 12 -6.69 -6.56 15.36
N GLU A 13 -7.90 -6.28 14.87
CA GLU A 13 -9.06 -7.15 15.08
C GLU A 13 -8.82 -8.55 14.52
N LYS A 14 -8.26 -8.63 13.31
CA LYS A 14 -8.05 -9.90 12.61
C LYS A 14 -6.86 -10.71 13.11
N TYR A 15 -5.74 -10.06 13.42
CA TYR A 15 -4.48 -10.73 13.75
C TYR A 15 -4.11 -10.67 15.24
N GLY A 16 -4.95 -10.05 16.08
CA GLY A 16 -4.79 -10.05 17.54
C GLY A 16 -3.73 -9.06 18.06
N GLY A 17 -3.43 -8.00 17.30
CA GLY A 17 -2.54 -6.91 17.71
C GLY A 17 -1.42 -6.58 16.73
N PHE A 18 -0.60 -5.62 17.09
CA PHE A 18 0.56 -5.20 16.29
C PHE A 18 1.66 -6.26 16.27
N ALA A 19 2.30 -6.43 15.11
CA ALA A 19 3.36 -7.40 14.86
C ALA A 19 2.99 -8.85 15.24
N LYS A 20 1.71 -9.23 15.08
CA LYS A 20 1.21 -10.58 15.33
C LYS A 20 0.92 -11.37 14.06
N ALA A 21 0.67 -10.69 12.95
CA ALA A 21 0.44 -11.34 11.67
C ALA A 21 1.76 -11.94 11.14
N PRO A 22 1.74 -13.12 10.51
CA PRO A 22 2.93 -13.65 9.85
C PRO A 22 3.32 -12.78 8.65
N ALA A 23 4.61 -12.51 8.49
CA ALA A 23 5.14 -11.78 7.33
C ALA A 23 5.18 -12.70 6.08
N ASN A 24 4.03 -12.89 5.44
CA ASN A 24 3.90 -13.69 4.22
C ASN A 24 2.95 -13.04 3.21
N LEU A 25 2.97 -13.55 1.98
CA LEU A 25 2.20 -12.98 0.87
C LEU A 25 0.69 -12.99 1.10
N GLU A 26 0.16 -13.97 1.84
CA GLU A 26 -1.29 -14.06 2.08
C GLU A 26 -1.77 -12.94 3.02
N VAL A 27 -0.98 -12.60 4.03
CA VAL A 27 -1.26 -11.41 4.88
C VAL A 27 -1.11 -10.12 4.10
N VAL A 28 -0.10 -10.01 3.23
CA VAL A 28 0.07 -8.83 2.36
C VAL A 28 -1.14 -8.64 1.45
N LYS A 29 -1.58 -9.71 0.77
CA LYS A 29 -2.76 -9.67 -0.10
C LYS A 29 -4.01 -9.27 0.66
N ASP A 30 -4.21 -9.84 1.85
CA ASP A 30 -5.37 -9.54 2.68
C ASP A 30 -5.42 -8.07 3.08
N LEU A 31 -4.40 -7.59 3.80
CA LEU A 31 -4.37 -6.24 4.36
C LEU A 31 -4.32 -5.17 3.28
N ALA A 32 -3.46 -5.32 2.27
CA ALA A 32 -3.34 -4.31 1.23
C ALA A 32 -4.58 -4.25 0.34
N THR A 33 -5.24 -5.38 0.06
CA THR A 33 -6.48 -5.36 -0.73
C THR A 33 -7.60 -4.69 0.05
N GLU A 34 -7.84 -5.09 1.30
CA GLU A 34 -8.90 -4.51 2.14
C GLU A 34 -8.76 -2.99 2.26
N VAL A 35 -7.55 -2.52 2.63
CA VAL A 35 -7.30 -1.10 2.87
C VAL A 35 -7.34 -0.30 1.57
N THR A 36 -6.89 -0.87 0.45
CA THR A 36 -7.00 -0.22 -0.86
C THR A 36 -8.46 -0.06 -1.27
N LEU A 37 -9.27 -1.11 -1.15
CA LEU A 37 -10.69 -1.06 -1.51
C LEU A 37 -11.45 -0.06 -0.64
N TYR A 38 -11.25 -0.10 0.68
CA TYR A 38 -11.84 0.89 1.59
C TYR A 38 -11.52 2.32 1.18
N ALA A 39 -10.25 2.60 0.87
CA ALA A 39 -9.81 3.93 0.50
C ALA A 39 -10.37 4.37 -0.87
N LEU A 40 -10.44 3.47 -1.87
CA LEU A 40 -11.12 3.75 -3.15
C LEU A 40 -12.60 4.11 -2.91
N GLU A 41 -13.30 3.34 -2.09
CA GLU A 41 -14.70 3.59 -1.73
C GLU A 41 -14.90 4.94 -1.04
N GLN A 42 -13.95 5.41 -0.22
CA GLN A 42 -14.05 6.74 0.39
C GLN A 42 -14.01 7.86 -0.66
N TYR A 43 -13.12 7.78 -1.65
CA TYR A 43 -13.09 8.76 -2.74
C TYR A 43 -14.33 8.69 -3.64
N GLU A 44 -14.91 7.51 -3.81
CA GLU A 44 -16.15 7.33 -4.59
C GLU A 44 -17.39 7.85 -3.83
N SER A 45 -17.42 7.65 -2.51
CA SER A 45 -18.55 8.00 -1.64
C SER A 45 -18.58 9.48 -1.28
N PHE A 46 -17.41 10.13 -1.22
CA PHE A 46 -17.27 11.53 -0.80
C PHE A 46 -16.65 12.37 -1.92
N PRO A 47 -17.46 12.97 -2.82
CA PRO A 47 -16.94 13.75 -3.95
C PRO A 47 -16.01 14.90 -3.56
N THR A 48 -16.23 15.53 -2.39
CA THR A 48 -15.37 16.61 -1.89
C THR A 48 -13.96 16.11 -1.54
N LEU A 49 -13.82 14.85 -1.12
CA LEU A 49 -12.52 14.23 -0.87
C LEU A 49 -11.77 13.97 -2.19
N LEU A 50 -12.50 13.53 -3.23
CA LEU A 50 -11.94 13.37 -4.58
C LEU A 50 -11.55 14.72 -5.21
N GLU A 51 -12.31 15.78 -4.94
CA GLU A 51 -12.03 17.14 -5.39
C GLU A 51 -10.82 17.75 -4.66
N ASP A 52 -10.71 17.57 -3.34
CA ASP A 52 -9.57 18.04 -2.55
C ASP A 52 -8.28 17.35 -2.99
N HIS A 53 -8.31 16.02 -3.11
CA HIS A 53 -7.23 15.25 -3.71
C HIS A 53 -7.44 15.08 -5.22
N PHE A 54 -7.60 16.20 -5.95
CA PHE A 54 -7.86 16.18 -7.39
C PHE A 54 -6.77 15.44 -8.20
N GLY A 55 -5.52 15.47 -7.73
CA GLY A 55 -4.39 14.82 -8.38
C GLY A 55 -4.35 13.31 -8.11
N GLY A 56 -4.36 12.50 -9.18
CA GLY A 56 -4.29 11.03 -9.08
C GLY A 56 -3.05 10.52 -8.32
N SER A 57 -1.90 11.18 -8.49
CA SER A 57 -0.65 10.83 -7.81
C SER A 57 -0.74 10.97 -6.29
N GLN A 58 -1.42 12.01 -5.81
CA GLN A 58 -1.64 12.20 -4.37
C GLN A 58 -2.54 11.10 -3.83
N ARG A 59 -3.63 10.78 -4.54
CA ARG A 59 -4.50 9.67 -4.16
C ARG A 59 -3.72 8.37 -4.12
N ALA A 60 -3.01 8.02 -5.19
CA ALA A 60 -2.21 6.81 -5.28
C ALA A 60 -1.24 6.66 -4.08
N SER A 61 -0.51 7.72 -3.75
CA SER A 61 0.38 7.72 -2.58
C SER A 61 -0.37 7.51 -1.27
N VAL A 62 -1.54 8.14 -1.09
CA VAL A 62 -2.33 8.03 0.15
C VAL A 62 -2.91 6.62 0.33
N LEU A 63 -3.46 6.01 -0.73
CA LEU A 63 -3.97 4.62 -0.71
C LEU A 63 -2.85 3.62 -0.41
N ALA A 64 -1.72 3.75 -1.11
CA ALA A 64 -0.59 2.84 -0.97
C ALA A 64 0.12 3.00 0.37
N ALA A 65 0.22 4.23 0.90
CA ALA A 65 0.74 4.48 2.23
C ALA A 65 -0.11 3.81 3.31
N ALA A 66 -1.44 3.97 3.27
CA ALA A 66 -2.33 3.32 4.23
C ALA A 66 -2.22 1.78 4.17
N SER A 67 -2.21 1.23 2.96
CA SER A 67 -2.09 -0.22 2.73
C SER A 67 -0.75 -0.79 3.19
N GLY A 68 0.36 -0.11 2.85
CA GLY A 68 1.71 -0.50 3.23
C GLY A 68 1.95 -0.37 4.74
N LEU A 69 1.49 0.72 5.36
CA LEU A 69 1.60 0.93 6.81
C LEU A 69 0.80 -0.12 7.58
N SER A 70 -0.44 -0.40 7.18
CA SER A 70 -1.28 -1.43 7.81
C SER A 70 -0.61 -2.79 7.75
N THR A 71 -0.04 -3.13 6.59
CA THR A 71 0.70 -4.38 6.38
C THR A 71 1.98 -4.45 7.23
N ALA A 72 2.77 -3.37 7.27
CA ALA A 72 3.99 -3.31 8.06
C ALA A 72 3.72 -3.40 9.57
N ILE A 73 2.69 -2.70 10.06
CA ILE A 73 2.30 -2.68 11.48
C ILE A 73 1.78 -4.05 11.91
N ALA A 74 0.97 -4.71 11.08
CA ALA A 74 0.43 -6.03 11.38
C ALA A 74 1.54 -7.10 11.45
N THR A 75 2.50 -7.05 10.53
CA THR A 75 3.55 -8.07 10.36
C THR A 75 4.83 -7.79 11.15
N GLY A 76 5.08 -6.54 11.53
CA GLY A 76 6.36 -6.11 12.07
C GLY A 76 7.50 -6.19 11.06
N ASN A 77 7.22 -6.09 9.75
CA ASN A 77 8.20 -6.25 8.68
C ASN A 77 8.02 -5.17 7.59
N SER A 78 9.07 -4.40 7.32
CA SER A 78 9.07 -3.28 6.35
C SER A 78 8.92 -3.75 4.90
N ASN A 79 9.57 -4.85 4.52
CA ASN A 79 9.47 -5.43 3.18
C ASN A 79 8.04 -5.94 2.89
N ALA A 80 7.37 -6.55 3.87
CA ALA A 80 5.95 -6.89 3.75
C ALA A 80 5.11 -5.63 3.52
N GLY A 81 5.41 -4.54 4.24
CA GLY A 81 4.83 -3.21 3.99
C GLY A 81 5.04 -2.69 2.58
N LEU A 82 6.27 -2.78 2.04
CA LEU A 82 6.58 -2.40 0.65
C LEU A 82 5.80 -3.24 -0.36
N ASN A 83 5.67 -4.55 -0.14
CA ASN A 83 4.83 -5.39 -0.99
C ASN A 83 3.35 -4.97 -0.92
N GLY A 84 2.87 -4.54 0.25
CA GLY A 84 1.54 -3.96 0.42
C GLY A 84 1.35 -2.64 -0.34
N TRP A 85 2.35 -1.76 -0.34
CA TRP A 85 2.37 -0.54 -1.14
C TRP A 85 2.22 -0.87 -2.64
N TYR A 86 3.07 -1.75 -3.17
CA TYR A 86 3.06 -2.06 -4.60
C TYR A 86 1.78 -2.79 -5.04
N LEU A 87 1.22 -3.66 -4.20
CA LEU A 87 -0.08 -4.28 -4.48
C LEU A 87 -1.21 -3.23 -4.53
N SER A 88 -1.20 -2.26 -3.62
CA SER A 88 -2.18 -1.16 -3.62
C SER A 88 -2.15 -0.36 -4.92
N MET A 89 -0.95 -0.06 -5.44
CA MET A 89 -0.79 0.64 -6.71
C MET A 89 -1.39 -0.12 -7.89
N LEU A 90 -1.17 -1.44 -7.95
CA LEU A 90 -1.73 -2.30 -9.00
C LEU A 90 -3.27 -2.34 -8.91
N LEU A 91 -3.82 -2.55 -7.71
CA LEU A 91 -5.27 -2.59 -7.49
C LEU A 91 -5.94 -1.25 -7.83
N HIS A 92 -5.35 -0.13 -7.43
CA HIS A 92 -5.85 1.21 -7.75
C HIS A 92 -5.86 1.44 -9.26
N LYS A 93 -4.76 1.12 -9.95
CA LYS A 93 -4.66 1.26 -11.40
C LYS A 93 -5.78 0.53 -12.13
N GLU A 94 -6.07 -0.71 -11.74
CA GLU A 94 -7.15 -1.50 -12.33
C GLU A 94 -8.55 -1.02 -11.90
N GLY A 95 -8.71 -0.59 -10.65
CA GLY A 95 -10.00 -0.11 -10.13
C GLY A 95 -10.51 1.14 -10.83
N TRP A 96 -9.63 2.08 -11.17
CA TRP A 96 -10.02 3.37 -11.77
C TRP A 96 -9.51 3.61 -13.19
N SER A 97 -8.79 2.64 -13.78
CA SER A 97 -8.11 2.78 -15.07
C SER A 97 -7.19 4.02 -15.14
N ARG A 98 -6.70 4.47 -13.99
CA ARG A 98 -5.79 5.62 -13.82
C ARG A 98 -5.03 5.47 -12.50
N LEU A 99 -3.87 6.11 -12.42
CA LEU A 99 -3.07 6.13 -11.20
C LEU A 99 -2.52 7.55 -10.96
N GLY A 100 -1.27 7.81 -11.30
CA GLY A 100 -0.62 9.11 -11.16
C GLY A 100 -0.29 9.81 -12.47
N PHE A 101 0.64 10.77 -12.40
CA PHE A 101 1.19 11.47 -13.56
C PHE A 101 2.04 10.54 -14.45
N TYR A 102 2.49 11.05 -15.60
CA TYR A 102 3.34 10.29 -16.51
C TYR A 102 4.65 9.84 -15.87
N GLY A 103 4.87 8.53 -15.71
CA GLY A 103 6.07 7.97 -15.08
C GLY A 103 6.01 7.95 -13.54
N TYR A 104 4.86 8.29 -12.96
CA TYR A 104 4.62 8.14 -11.51
C TYR A 104 4.92 6.71 -11.04
N ASP A 105 4.46 5.72 -11.81
CA ASP A 105 4.53 4.31 -11.46
C ASP A 105 5.80 3.60 -11.91
N LEU A 106 6.88 4.32 -12.27
CA LEU A 106 8.16 3.69 -12.64
C LEU A 106 8.64 2.73 -11.55
N GLN A 107 8.67 3.20 -10.30
CA GLN A 107 9.07 2.37 -9.18
C GLN A 107 8.01 1.31 -8.85
N ASP A 108 6.73 1.62 -9.04
CA ASP A 108 5.64 0.74 -8.65
C ASP A 108 5.48 -0.46 -9.59
N GLN A 109 5.82 -0.30 -10.88
CA GLN A 109 5.90 -1.41 -11.84
C GLN A 109 7.11 -2.32 -11.58
N CYS A 110 8.23 -1.76 -11.10
CA CYS A 110 9.41 -2.55 -10.72
C CYS A 110 9.32 -3.15 -9.30
N GLY A 111 8.46 -2.58 -8.45
CA GLY A 111 8.44 -2.80 -7.01
C GLY A 111 8.28 -4.26 -6.63
N SER A 112 7.25 -4.93 -7.14
CA SER A 112 6.95 -6.34 -6.83
C SER A 112 8.10 -7.30 -7.14
N ALA A 113 8.93 -6.99 -8.14
CA ALA A 113 10.11 -7.80 -8.49
C ALA A 113 11.32 -7.46 -7.61
N ASN A 114 11.45 -6.20 -7.19
CA ASN A 114 12.63 -5.68 -6.49
C ASN A 114 12.50 -5.72 -4.96
N THR A 115 11.32 -5.92 -4.35
CA THR A 115 11.17 -5.93 -2.89
C THR A 115 12.04 -7.00 -2.22
N GLU A 116 12.00 -8.22 -2.77
CA GLU A 116 12.75 -9.38 -2.25
C GLU A 116 13.90 -9.81 -3.18
N SER A 117 14.28 -8.95 -4.14
CA SER A 117 15.48 -9.21 -4.96
C SER A 117 16.72 -9.20 -4.06
N ILE A 118 17.73 -9.95 -4.48
CA ILE A 118 19.07 -9.97 -3.86
C ILE A 118 20.15 -9.57 -4.86
N ARG A 119 19.76 -9.05 -6.03
CA ARG A 119 20.69 -8.56 -7.06
C ARG A 119 21.24 -7.19 -6.68
N ALA A 120 22.44 -6.90 -7.18
CA ALA A 120 23.29 -5.82 -6.70
C ALA A 120 22.63 -4.42 -6.69
N ASP A 121 21.80 -4.10 -7.68
CA ASP A 121 21.14 -2.80 -7.88
C ASP A 121 19.60 -2.86 -7.74
N GLU A 122 19.08 -3.95 -7.19
CA GLU A 122 17.64 -4.16 -7.01
C GLU A 122 17.28 -4.41 -5.54
N GLY A 123 18.06 -5.26 -4.89
CA GLY A 123 17.76 -5.84 -3.59
C GLY A 123 18.27 -5.01 -2.43
N CYS A 124 17.36 -4.44 -1.65
CA CYS A 124 17.68 -3.77 -0.40
C CYS A 124 16.50 -3.85 0.57
N VAL A 125 16.78 -4.08 1.86
CA VAL A 125 15.75 -3.98 2.92
C VAL A 125 15.18 -2.56 2.98
N GLY A 126 13.88 -2.43 3.25
CA GLY A 126 13.17 -1.16 3.11
C GLY A 126 13.85 0.02 3.82
N GLU A 127 14.40 -0.20 5.01
CA GLU A 127 15.06 0.82 5.84
C GLU A 127 16.39 1.33 5.27
N LEU A 128 17.02 0.58 4.36
CA LEU A 128 18.30 0.93 3.74
C LEU A 128 18.14 1.46 2.30
N ARG A 129 16.89 1.56 1.80
CA ARG A 129 16.59 2.24 0.53
C ARG A 129 16.68 3.75 0.70
N GLY A 130 16.81 4.47 -0.42
CA GLY A 130 16.81 5.94 -0.42
C GLY A 130 16.85 6.53 -1.83
N PRO A 131 16.77 7.88 -1.93
CA PRO A 131 16.94 8.63 -3.18
C PRO A 131 18.35 8.55 -3.76
#